data_AF-X1J631-F1
#
_entry.id   AF-X1J631-F1
#
_cell.length_a   1.000
_cell.length_b   1.000
_cell.length_c   1.000
_cell.angle_alpha   90.00
_cell.angle_beta   90.00
_cell.angle_gamma   90.00
#
_symmetry.space_group_name_H-M   'P 1'
#
loop_
_entity.id
_entity.type
_entity.pdbx_description
1 polymer ?
#
loop_
_entity_poly.entity_id
_entity_poly.type
_entity_poly.pdbx_seq_one_letter_code
_entity_poly.pdbx_strand_id
1 'polypeptide(L)'
;MLDLNRGKVLAESIAYNGQISYGEDVITRIAYCQKPGGLKKLQGAVVATINGILRELLTQSQVDVRHIGHIMVAGNTTMTQILLGLEPKYIRLAPYTPVAKFFPPVEADSLGIEVSNQAYLFTFPAVASYVGGDIVSG
;
A
#
# COMPACT_ATOMS: atom_id res chain seq x y z
N MET A 1 6.70 0.13 13.30
CA MET A 1 7.96 0.89 13.08
C MET A 1 9.13 0.08 13.59
N LEU A 2 10.17 -0.08 12.77
CA LEU A 2 11.33 -0.92 13.08
C LEU A 2 12.60 -0.05 13.15
N ASP A 3 13.37 -0.19 14.22
CA ASP A 3 14.74 0.35 14.29
C ASP A 3 15.67 -0.57 13.49
N LEU A 4 16.15 -0.09 12.35
CA LEU A 4 17.04 -0.86 11.47
C LEU A 4 18.44 -1.09 12.05
N ASN A 5 18.91 -0.24 12.98
CA ASN A 5 20.22 -0.42 13.61
C ASN A 5 20.19 -1.54 14.66
N ARG A 6 19.04 -1.72 15.32
CA ARG A 6 18.88 -2.65 16.45
C ARG A 6 18.02 -3.87 16.13
N GLY A 7 17.32 -3.88 14.99
CA GLY A 7 16.35 -4.91 14.63
C GLY A 7 15.17 -4.98 15.60
N LYS A 8 14.76 -3.87 16.22
CA LYS A 8 13.73 -3.84 17.26
C LYS A 8 12.47 -3.11 16.79
N VAL A 9 11.31 -3.69 17.07
CA VAL A 9 10.02 -3.04 16.85
C VAL A 9 9.84 -1.96 17.93
N LEU A 10 9.66 -0.71 17.50
CA LEU A 10 9.48 0.45 18.38
C LEU A 10 8.01 0.77 18.65
N ALA A 11 7.13 0.51 17.68
CA ALA A 11 5.72 0.85 17.73
C ALA A 11 4.94 0.04 16.71
N GLU A 12 3.65 -0.20 16.97
CA GLU A 12 2.70 -0.89 16.10
C GLU A 12 1.36 -0.14 16.11
N SER A 13 0.69 -0.11 14.97
CA SER A 13 -0.63 0.51 14.83
C SER A 13 -1.41 -0.23 13.75
N ILE A 14 -2.73 -0.21 13.89
CA ILE A 14 -3.68 -0.85 12.99
C ILE A 14 -4.86 0.09 12.76
N ALA A 15 -5.35 0.13 11.53
CA ALA A 15 -6.55 0.86 11.17
C ALA A 15 -7.38 0.07 10.17
N TYR A 16 -8.69 0.36 10.14
CA TYR A 16 -9.54 -0.12 9.06
C TYR A 16 -9.13 0.56 7.74
N ASN A 17 -9.07 -0.23 6.67
CA ASN A 17 -8.78 0.29 5.33
C ASN A 17 -9.92 1.21 4.86
N GLY A 18 -9.61 2.49 4.65
CA GLY A 18 -10.57 3.52 4.21
C GLY A 18 -11.24 3.21 2.87
N GLN A 19 -10.71 2.25 2.10
CA GLN A 19 -11.35 1.74 0.89
C GLN A 19 -12.68 1.02 1.15
N ILE A 20 -12.99 0.63 2.40
CA ILE A 20 -14.23 -0.05 2.76
C ILE A 20 -15.47 0.73 2.33
N SER A 21 -15.43 2.06 2.33
CA SER A 21 -16.52 2.92 1.86
C SER A 21 -16.79 2.84 0.35
N TYR A 22 -15.90 2.21 -0.42
CA TYR A 22 -15.98 2.09 -1.89
C TYR A 22 -16.16 0.65 -2.38
N GLY A 23 -16.08 -0.34 -1.48
CA GLY A 23 -16.26 -1.75 -1.79
C GLY A 23 -15.85 -2.64 -0.62
N GLU A 24 -16.71 -3.61 -0.31
CA GLU A 24 -16.51 -4.56 0.80
C GLU A 24 -15.44 -5.61 0.48
N ASP A 25 -15.24 -5.91 -0.81
CA ASP A 25 -14.29 -6.92 -1.28
C ASP A 25 -13.38 -6.41 -2.43
N VAL A 26 -12.45 -7.26 -2.84
CA VAL A 26 -11.49 -6.95 -3.91
C VAL A 26 -12.16 -6.70 -5.26
N ILE A 27 -13.21 -7.46 -5.61
CA ILE A 27 -13.87 -7.38 -6.92
C ILE A 27 -14.70 -6.09 -7.05
N THR A 28 -15.43 -5.74 -6.00
CA THR A 28 -16.21 -4.50 -5.90
C THR A 28 -15.30 -3.27 -5.95
N ARG A 29 -14.12 -3.33 -5.33
CA ARG A 29 -13.09 -2.27 -5.45
C ARG A 29 -12.54 -2.14 -6.88
N ILE A 30 -12.24 -3.26 -7.56
CA ILE A 30 -11.84 -3.22 -8.98
C ILE A 30 -12.94 -2.58 -9.84
N ALA A 31 -14.21 -2.94 -9.59
CA ALA A 31 -15.32 -2.34 -10.31
C ALA A 31 -15.44 -0.82 -10.03
N TYR A 32 -15.18 -0.38 -8.80
CA TYR A 32 -15.18 1.04 -8.47
C TYR A 32 -14.04 1.80 -9.18
N CYS A 33 -12.84 1.22 -9.28
CA CYS A 33 -11.71 1.84 -9.99
C CYS A 33 -12.05 2.25 -11.43
N GLN A 34 -12.93 1.49 -12.09
CA GLN A 34 -13.38 1.74 -13.47
C GLN A 34 -14.36 2.91 -13.62
N LYS A 35 -14.92 3.43 -12.51
CA LYS A 35 -15.75 4.64 -12.54
C LYS A 35 -14.87 5.87 -12.79
N PRO A 36 -15.41 6.97 -13.36
CA PRO A 36 -14.66 8.21 -13.51
C PRO A 36 -14.00 8.68 -12.19
N GLY A 37 -12.67 8.75 -12.18
CA GLY A 37 -11.88 9.11 -10.99
C GLY A 37 -11.85 8.06 -9.86
N GLY A 38 -12.37 6.86 -10.10
CA GLY A 38 -12.50 5.81 -9.10
C GLY A 38 -11.16 5.33 -8.55
N LEU A 39 -10.20 5.06 -9.44
CA LEU A 39 -8.85 4.64 -9.04
C LEU A 39 -8.17 5.66 -8.12
N LYS A 40 -8.20 6.95 -8.49
CA LYS A 40 -7.62 8.04 -7.67
C LYS A 40 -8.29 8.14 -6.29
N LYS A 41 -9.61 7.92 -6.19
CA LYS A 41 -10.33 7.90 -4.91
C LYS A 41 -9.90 6.74 -4.02
N LEU A 42 -9.83 5.51 -4.55
CA LEU A 42 -9.39 4.35 -3.75
C LEU A 42 -7.90 4.43 -3.38
N GLN A 43 -7.06 4.95 -4.27
CA GLN A 43 -5.64 5.18 -4.00
C GLN A 43 -5.48 6.21 -2.88
N GLY A 44 -6.16 7.35 -2.98
CA GLY A 44 -6.16 8.36 -1.93
C GLY A 44 -6.71 7.84 -0.59
N ALA A 45 -7.73 6.98 -0.61
CA ALA A 45 -8.28 6.38 0.61
C ALA A 45 -7.28 5.48 1.35
N VAL A 46 -6.55 4.62 0.63
CA VAL A 46 -5.53 3.76 1.26
C VAL A 46 -4.31 4.58 1.72
N VAL A 47 -3.90 5.60 0.96
CA VAL A 47 -2.82 6.51 1.37
C VAL A 47 -3.21 7.30 2.62
N ALA A 48 -4.45 7.79 2.71
CA ALA A 48 -4.93 8.46 3.91
C ALA A 48 -4.92 7.53 5.14
N THR A 49 -5.30 6.25 4.97
CA THR A 49 -5.17 5.25 6.04
C THR A 49 -3.71 5.04 6.45
N ILE A 50 -2.79 4.91 5.48
CA ILE A 50 -1.36 4.76 5.75
C ILE A 50 -0.80 5.98 6.51
N ASN A 51 -1.16 7.20 6.09
CA ASN A 51 -0.75 8.43 6.78
C ASN A 51 -1.32 8.52 8.20
N GLY A 52 -2.55 8.03 8.43
CA GLY A 52 -3.13 7.89 9.77
C GLY A 52 -2.27 6.99 10.67
N ILE A 53 -2.00 5.77 10.20
CA ILE A 53 -1.14 4.80 10.90
C ILE A 53 0.26 5.39 11.14
N LEU A 54 0.83 6.06 10.14
CA LEU A 54 2.16 6.68 10.23
C LEU A 54 2.23 7.71 11.36
N ARG A 55 1.23 8.59 11.48
CA ARG A 55 1.17 9.59 12.56
C ARG A 55 1.07 8.93 13.93
N GLU A 56 0.30 7.85 14.07
CA GLU A 56 0.23 7.08 15.31
C GLU A 56 1.58 6.44 15.66
N LEU A 57 2.25 5.83 14.68
CA LEU A 57 3.57 5.22 14.85
C LEU A 57 4.63 6.25 15.26
N LEU A 58 4.66 7.42 14.63
CA LEU A 58 5.56 8.52 14.99
C LEU A 58 5.31 9.00 16.43
N THR A 59 4.03 9.13 16.80
CA THR A 59 3.63 9.52 18.16
C THR A 59 4.06 8.50 19.21
N GLN A 60 3.88 7.20 18.95
CA GLN A 60 4.26 6.14 19.90
C GLN A 60 5.77 5.96 20.02
N SER A 61 6.48 6.01 18.89
CA SER A 61 7.93 5.76 18.83
C SER A 61 8.79 6.97 19.21
N GLN A 62 8.23 8.19 19.17
CA GLN A 62 8.95 9.45 19.32
C GLN A 62 10.08 9.64 18.29
N VAL A 63 9.97 8.97 17.13
CA VAL A 63 10.91 9.11 16.01
C VAL A 63 10.48 10.29 15.15
N ASP A 64 11.44 11.11 14.73
CA ASP A 64 11.20 12.15 13.73
C ASP A 64 10.99 11.53 12.34
N VAL A 65 9.97 11.98 11.61
CA VAL A 65 9.61 11.48 10.28
C VAL A 65 10.77 11.50 9.29
N ARG A 66 11.74 12.41 9.45
CA ARG A 66 12.95 12.50 8.62
C ARG A 66 13.87 11.29 8.74
N HIS A 67 13.73 10.48 9.79
CA HIS A 67 14.48 9.25 9.99
C HIS A 67 13.83 8.01 9.35
N ILE A 68 12.66 8.16 8.72
CA ILE A 68 12.04 7.08 7.96
C ILE A 68 12.68 7.06 6.57
N GLY A 69 13.54 6.07 6.32
CA GLY A 69 14.17 5.87 5.01
C GLY A 69 13.50 4.81 4.13
N HIS A 70 12.77 3.87 4.73
CA HIS A 70 12.19 2.73 4.00
C HIS A 70 10.79 2.41 4.51
N ILE A 71 9.88 2.12 3.58
CA ILE A 71 8.54 1.61 3.84
C ILE A 71 8.40 0.28 3.09
N MET A 72 8.10 -0.80 3.81
CA MET A 72 7.79 -2.10 3.22
C MET A 72 6.28 -2.33 3.27
N VAL A 73 5.68 -2.68 2.13
CA VAL A 73 4.25 -2.99 2.04
C VAL A 73 4.05 -4.40 1.51
N ALA A 74 3.32 -5.21 2.28
CA ALA A 74 2.79 -6.50 1.87
C ALA A 74 1.27 -6.39 1.73
N GLY A 75 0.74 -6.91 0.63
CA GLY A 75 -0.69 -6.88 0.33
C GLY A 75 -0.99 -7.72 -0.90
N ASN A 76 -2.25 -8.12 -1.04
CA ASN A 76 -2.69 -8.81 -2.24
C ASN A 76 -2.48 -7.92 -3.49
N THR A 77 -2.39 -8.55 -4.65
CA THR A 77 -2.03 -7.91 -5.93
C THR A 77 -2.90 -6.71 -6.28
N THR A 78 -4.21 -6.79 -6.01
CA THR A 78 -5.14 -5.68 -6.26
C THR A 78 -4.85 -4.49 -5.35
N MET A 79 -4.62 -4.72 -4.05
CA MET A 79 -4.32 -3.64 -3.10
C MET A 79 -3.01 -2.96 -3.44
N THR A 80 -1.98 -3.73 -3.81
CA THR A 80 -0.69 -3.20 -4.25
C THR A 80 -0.84 -2.34 -5.50
N GLN A 81 -1.57 -2.81 -6.52
CA GLN A 81 -1.81 -2.01 -7.72
C GLN A 81 -2.58 -0.72 -7.43
N ILE A 82 -3.63 -0.77 -6.60
CA ILE A 82 -4.39 0.44 -6.25
C ILE A 82 -3.53 1.44 -5.49
N LEU A 83 -2.72 0.99 -4.53
CA LEU A 83 -1.79 1.85 -3.78
C LEU A 83 -0.82 2.57 -4.73
N LEU A 84 -0.28 1.85 -5.71
CA LEU A 84 0.63 2.38 -6.73
C LEU A 84 -0.07 3.19 -7.84
N GLY A 85 -1.39 3.38 -7.76
CA GLY A 85 -2.16 4.10 -8.78
C GLY A 85 -2.25 3.37 -10.13
N LEU A 86 -2.12 2.05 -10.14
CA LEU A 86 -2.16 1.21 -11.33
C LEU A 86 -3.53 0.55 -11.50
N GLU A 87 -4.06 0.57 -12.72
CA GLU A 87 -5.41 0.07 -13.04
C GLU A 87 -5.54 -1.45 -12.82
N PRO A 88 -6.39 -1.93 -11.88
CA PRO A 88 -6.53 -3.34 -11.57
C PRO A 88 -7.56 -4.11 -12.42
N LYS A 89 -8.21 -3.47 -13.41
CA LYS A 89 -9.25 -4.06 -14.28
C LYS A 89 -8.98 -5.50 -14.72
N TYR A 90 -7.78 -5.80 -15.20
CA TYR A 90 -7.46 -7.10 -15.82
C TYR A 90 -7.18 -8.23 -14.83
N ILE A 91 -7.06 -7.93 -13.53
CA ILE A 91 -6.92 -8.96 -12.48
C ILE A 91 -8.15 -9.87 -12.44
N ARG A 92 -9.35 -9.31 -12.66
CA ARG A 92 -10.64 -10.06 -12.60
C ARG A 92 -11.16 -10.54 -13.96
N LEU A 93 -10.47 -10.23 -15.06
CA LEU A 93 -10.89 -10.58 -16.41
C LEU A 93 -9.94 -11.61 -16.98
N ALA A 94 -10.48 -12.70 -17.56
CA ALA A 94 -9.66 -13.72 -18.21
C ALA A 94 -8.69 -13.07 -19.23
N PRO A 95 -7.39 -13.46 -19.24
CA PRO A 95 -6.78 -14.59 -18.52
C PRO A 95 -6.23 -14.25 -17.10
N TYR A 96 -6.81 -13.26 -16.41
CA TYR A 96 -6.53 -12.85 -15.03
C TYR A 96 -5.09 -12.33 -14.87
N THR A 97 -4.75 -11.27 -15.60
CA THR A 97 -3.37 -10.77 -15.70
C THR A 97 -3.20 -9.48 -14.89
N PRO A 98 -2.31 -9.46 -13.88
CA PRO A 98 -1.93 -8.22 -13.20
C PRO A 98 -1.02 -7.37 -14.09
N VAL A 99 -0.91 -6.08 -13.77
CA VAL A 99 -0.06 -5.12 -14.49
C VAL A 99 1.41 -5.51 -14.38
N ALA A 100 1.84 -5.91 -13.19
CA ALA A 100 3.16 -6.48 -12.95
C ALA A 100 3.12 -7.39 -11.72
N LYS A 101 4.14 -8.25 -11.63
CA LYS A 101 4.41 -9.10 -10.46
C LYS A 101 5.48 -8.51 -9.56
N PHE A 102 6.35 -7.70 -10.13
CA PHE A 102 7.43 -7.00 -9.45
C PHE A 102 7.30 -5.52 -9.76
N PHE A 103 7.32 -4.70 -8.73
CA PHE A 103 7.36 -3.25 -8.85
C PHE A 103 8.71 -2.77 -8.35
N PRO A 104 9.41 -1.89 -9.10
CA PRO A 104 10.62 -1.27 -8.58
C PRO A 104 10.29 -0.42 -7.34
N PRO A 105 11.27 -0.11 -6.49
CA PRO A 105 11.07 0.85 -5.41
C PRO A 105 10.55 2.18 -5.97
N VAL A 106 9.60 2.78 -5.28
CA VAL A 106 9.02 4.07 -5.66
C VAL A 106 9.22 5.08 -4.54
N GLU A 107 9.42 6.35 -4.89
CA GLU A 107 9.48 7.42 -3.91
C GLU A 107 8.14 7.51 -3.17
N ALA A 108 8.15 7.41 -1.84
CA ALA A 108 6.92 7.27 -1.07
C ALA A 108 6.07 8.55 -1.09
N ASP A 109 6.71 9.72 -1.12
CA ASP A 109 6.05 11.02 -1.24
C ASP A 109 5.34 11.21 -2.58
N SER A 110 5.84 10.60 -3.66
CA SER A 110 5.19 10.59 -4.98
C SER A 110 3.79 9.92 -4.95
N LEU A 111 3.56 9.01 -4.00
CA LEU A 111 2.26 8.38 -3.77
C LEU A 111 1.34 9.19 -2.84
N GLY A 112 1.86 10.27 -2.24
CA GLY A 112 1.18 11.08 -1.22
C GLY A 112 1.40 10.61 0.21
N ILE A 113 2.38 9.73 0.46
CA ILE A 113 2.73 9.32 1.82
C ILE A 113 3.54 10.44 2.50
N GLU A 114 3.14 10.81 3.71
CA GLU A 114 3.71 11.96 4.45
C GLU A 114 5.05 11.62 5.13
N VAL A 115 6.09 11.38 4.31
CA VAL A 115 7.46 11.09 4.74
C VAL A 115 8.47 12.02 4.08
N SER A 116 9.74 11.90 4.47
CA SER A 116 10.85 12.59 3.80
C SER A 116 10.96 12.17 2.32
N ASN A 117 11.42 13.08 1.46
CA ASN A 117 11.66 12.82 0.03
C ASN A 117 12.78 11.80 -0.26
N GLN A 118 13.45 11.29 0.77
CA GLN A 118 14.44 10.23 0.68
C GLN A 118 13.86 8.84 0.98
N ALA A 119 12.59 8.77 1.37
CA ALA A 119 11.94 7.51 1.74
C ALA A 119 11.42 6.78 0.51
N TYR A 120 11.81 5.51 0.38
CA TYR A 120 11.30 4.63 -0.68
C TYR A 120 10.28 3.65 -0.14
N LEU A 121 9.22 3.43 -0.91
CA LEU A 121 8.26 2.37 -0.72
C LEU A 121 8.64 1.17 -1.57
N PHE A 122 8.70 0.03 -0.92
CA PHE A 122 8.98 -1.28 -1.49
C PHE A 122 7.74 -2.15 -1.32
N THR A 123 7.45 -2.95 -2.34
CA THR A 123 6.33 -3.90 -2.30
C THR A 123 6.85 -5.31 -2.33
N PHE A 124 6.21 -6.21 -1.59
CA PHE A 124 6.45 -7.64 -1.78
C PHE A 124 5.95 -8.07 -3.16
N PRO A 125 6.70 -8.95 -3.85
CA PRO A 125 6.31 -9.39 -5.18
C PRO A 125 5.02 -10.20 -5.15
N ALA A 126 4.21 -10.05 -6.20
CA ALA A 126 3.01 -10.86 -6.41
C ALA A 126 3.33 -12.11 -7.23
N VAL A 127 2.68 -13.23 -6.94
CA VAL A 127 2.80 -14.47 -7.71
C VAL A 127 1.80 -14.50 -8.86
N ALA A 128 0.56 -14.07 -8.58
CA ALA A 128 -0.57 -14.08 -9.50
C ALA A 128 -1.63 -13.03 -9.11
N SER A 129 -2.76 -12.97 -9.83
CA SER A 129 -3.87 -12.05 -9.56
C SER A 129 -4.45 -12.13 -8.15
N TYR A 130 -4.56 -13.34 -7.60
CA TYR A 130 -5.16 -13.58 -6.27
C TYR A 130 -4.14 -14.07 -5.23
N VAL A 131 -2.85 -14.12 -5.60
CA VAL A 131 -1.74 -14.50 -4.70
C VAL A 131 -0.72 -13.38 -4.76
N GLY A 132 -0.80 -12.46 -3.79
CA GLY A 132 0.03 -11.26 -3.75
C GLY A 132 1.18 -11.36 -2.77
N GLY A 133 1.76 -10.19 -2.46
CA GLY A 133 2.93 -10.08 -1.60
C GLY A 133 2.63 -10.38 -0.12
N ASP A 134 1.37 -10.30 0.30
CA ASP A 134 0.90 -10.74 1.61
C ASP A 134 1.18 -12.24 1.85
N ILE A 135 0.89 -13.09 0.86
CA ILE A 135 1.17 -14.53 0.94
C ILE A 135 2.68 -14.82 0.86
N VAL A 136 3.43 -14.04 0.08
CA VAL A 136 4.88 -14.23 -0.06
C VAL A 136 5.64 -13.78 1.20
N SER A 137 5.09 -12.84 1.96
CA SER A 137 5.71 -12.30 3.17
C SER A 137 5.57 -13.19 4.41
N GLY A 138 4.60 -14.12 4.40
CA GLY A 138 4.33 -15.06 5.52
C GLY A 138 5.12 -16.35 5.39
#